data_AF-A0A2G6G7G1-F1
#
_entry.id   AF-A0A2G6G7G1-F1
#
_cell.length_a   1.000
_cell.length_b   1.000
_cell.length_c   1.000
_cell.angle_alpha   90.00
_cell.angle_beta   90.00
_cell.angle_gamma   90.00
#
_symmetry.space_group_name_H-M   'P 1'
#
loop_
_entity.id
_entity.type
_entity.pdbx_description
1 polymer ?
#
loop_
_entity_poly.entity_id
_entity_poly.type
_entity_poly.pdbx_seq_one_letter_code
_entity_poly.pdbx_strand_id
1 'polypeptide(L)' 'MKKERPILDEKISVQDFKDFYWLKEELIKFCRKNGISCVGGKIEITNRIIEYLETGKITKPKTTRQKKLPKPTK' A
#
# COMPACT_ATOMS: atom_id res chain seq x y z
N MET A 1 -4.05 -25.69 18.05
CA MET A 1 -3.15 -25.52 16.90
C MET A 1 -3.27 -24.09 16.41
N LYS A 2 -2.22 -23.28 16.59
CA LYS A 2 -2.21 -21.89 16.11
C LYS A 2 -2.07 -21.96 14.60
N LYS A 3 -3.10 -21.58 13.84
CA LYS A 3 -3.00 -21.39 12.39
C LYS A 3 -1.89 -20.35 12.17
N GLU A 4 -0.72 -20.81 11.73
CA GLU A 4 0.40 -19.95 11.36
C GLU A 4 -0.06 -19.14 10.16
N ARG A 5 -0.52 -17.91 10.44
CA ARG A 5 -0.87 -16.97 9.39
C ARG A 5 0.46 -16.55 8.75
N PRO A 6 0.60 -16.68 7.42
CA PRO A 6 1.78 -16.15 6.75
C PRO A 6 1.91 -14.66 7.07
N ILE A 7 3.14 -14.19 7.28
CA ILE A 7 3.38 -12.80 7.60
C ILE A 7 3.22 -11.99 6.32
N LEU A 8 2.36 -10.97 6.34
CA LEU A 8 2.25 -10.02 5.24
C LEU A 8 3.54 -9.19 5.15
N ASP A 9 4.44 -9.59 4.26
CA ASP A 9 5.78 -9.01 4.09
C ASP A 9 6.16 -8.93 2.61
N GLU A 10 7.21 -8.17 2.26
CA GLU A 10 7.59 -7.91 0.86
C GLU A 10 8.03 -9.19 0.12
N LYS A 11 8.30 -10.25 0.87
CA LYS A 11 8.66 -11.58 0.37
C LYS A 11 7.46 -12.42 -0.06
N ILE A 12 6.23 -12.02 0.25
CA ILE A 12 5.03 -12.76 -0.15
C ILE A 12 4.76 -12.55 -1.64
N SER A 13 4.33 -13.60 -2.34
CA SER A 13 3.89 -13.46 -3.72
C SER A 13 2.54 -12.74 -3.79
N VAL A 14 2.31 -12.00 -4.87
CA VAL A 14 1.01 -11.37 -5.18
C VAL A 14 -0.12 -12.41 -5.18
N GLN A 15 0.17 -13.63 -5.64
CA GLN A 15 -0.80 -14.72 -5.72
C GLN A 15 -1.21 -15.20 -4.32
N ASP A 16 -0.25 -15.55 -3.47
CA ASP A 16 -0.50 -15.85 -2.05
C ASP A 16 -1.24 -14.70 -1.35
N PHE A 17 -0.85 -13.47 -1.61
CA PHE A 17 -1.54 -12.32 -1.03
C PHE A 17 -3.03 -12.26 -1.43
N LYS A 18 -3.39 -12.63 -2.66
CA LYS A 18 -4.78 -12.67 -3.12
C LYS A 18 -5.54 -13.89 -2.60
N ASP A 19 -4.85 -15.01 -2.38
CA ASP A 19 -5.43 -16.27 -1.91
C ASP A 19 -5.77 -16.22 -0.41
N PHE A 20 -4.99 -15.48 0.37
CA PHE A 20 -5.19 -15.33 1.81
C PHE A 20 -6.11 -14.17 2.20
N TYR A 21 -6.92 -14.38 3.24
CA TYR A 21 -7.74 -13.33 3.83
C TYR A 21 -6.93 -12.48 4.82
N TRP A 22 -6.60 -11.25 4.42
CA TRP A 22 -5.87 -10.29 5.25
C TRP A 22 -6.80 -9.36 6.03
N LEU A 23 -6.44 -9.12 7.30
CA LEU A 23 -7.08 -8.11 8.12
C LEU A 23 -6.67 -6.70 7.70
N LYS A 24 -7.58 -5.74 7.85
CA LYS A 24 -7.30 -4.32 7.56
C LYS A 24 -6.09 -3.80 8.34
N GLU A 25 -5.94 -4.23 9.59
CA GLU A 25 -4.79 -3.86 10.42
C GLU A 25 -3.46 -4.35 9.82
N GLU A 26 -3.42 -5.57 9.27
CA GLU A 26 -2.23 -6.11 8.62
C GLU A 26 -1.88 -5.34 7.35
N LEU A 27 -2.88 -5.04 6.52
CA LEU A 27 -2.71 -4.21 5.33
C LEU A 27 -2.14 -2.83 5.70
N ILE A 28 -2.69 -2.18 6.74
CA ILE A 28 -2.19 -0.88 7.22
C ILE A 28 -0.77 -1.01 7.77
N LYS A 29 -0.47 -2.06 8.54
CA LYS A 29 0.85 -2.30 9.13
C LYS A 29 1.90 -2.52 8.05
N PHE A 30 1.57 -3.29 7.01
CA PHE A 30 2.40 -3.49 5.83
C PHE A 30 2.64 -2.18 5.09
N CYS A 31 1.58 -1.39 4.88
CA CYS A 31 1.73 -0.07 4.26
C CYS A 31 2.63 0.86 5.08
N ARG A 32 2.47 0.91 6.40
CA ARG A 32 3.32 1.72 7.28
C ARG A 32 4.78 1.26 7.28
N LYS A 33 5.02 -0.06 7.29
CA LYS A 33 6.36 -0.65 7.26
C LYS A 33 7.09 -0.33 5.94
N ASN A 34 6.39 -0.44 4.82
CA ASN A 34 6.95 -0.19 3.48
C ASN A 34 6.80 1.28 3.01
N GLY A 35 6.20 2.17 3.81
CA GLY A 35 5.93 3.56 3.41
C GLY A 35 4.92 3.71 2.25
N ILE A 36 4.06 2.72 2.04
CA ILE A 36 2.96 2.74 1.06
C ILE A 36 1.81 3.58 1.65
N SER A 37 1.14 4.34 0.80
CA SER A 37 -0.05 5.07 1.22
C SER A 37 -1.22 4.12 1.47
N CYS A 38 -1.59 3.94 2.74
CA CYS A 38 -2.82 3.25 3.16
C CYS A 38 -4.06 4.16 3.09
N VAL A 39 -3.99 5.28 2.37
CA VAL A 39 -5.12 6.18 2.16
C VAL A 39 -6.05 5.57 1.11
N GLY A 40 -7.27 5.24 1.52
CA GLY A 40 -8.29 4.63 0.67
C GLY A 40 -9.11 3.56 1.38
N GLY A 41 -10.06 2.97 0.65
CA GLY A 41 -10.83 1.80 1.12
C GLY A 41 -9.98 0.52 1.17
N LYS A 42 -10.50 -0.58 1.76
CA LYS A 42 -9.79 -1.87 1.82
C LYS A 42 -9.28 -2.30 0.43
N ILE A 43 -10.12 -2.15 -0.60
CA ILE A 43 -9.82 -2.51 -1.98
C ILE A 43 -8.63 -1.70 -2.53
N GLU A 44 -8.59 -0.39 -2.30
CA GLU A 44 -7.46 0.45 -2.74
C GLU A 44 -6.16 0.05 -2.06
N ILE A 45 -6.20 -0.23 -0.75
CA ILE A 45 -5.02 -0.68 -0.01
C ILE A 45 -4.53 -2.02 -0.58
N THR A 46 -5.45 -2.96 -0.83
CA THR A 46 -5.13 -4.26 -1.45
C THR A 46 -4.50 -4.09 -2.83
N ASN A 47 -5.08 -3.27 -3.71
CA ASN A 47 -4.53 -3.02 -5.05
C ASN A 47 -3.15 -2.37 -5.01
N ARG A 48 -2.93 -1.39 -4.12
CA ARG A 48 -1.59 -0.78 -3.93
C ARG A 48 -0.55 -1.79 -3.45
N ILE A 49 -0.94 -2.70 -2.55
CA ILE A 49 -0.05 -3.75 -2.06
C ILE A 49 0.27 -4.73 -3.19
N ILE A 50 -0.72 -5.11 -3.99
CA ILE A 50 -0.53 -5.94 -5.18
C ILE A 50 0.46 -5.27 -6.15
N GLU A 51 0.24 -4.01 -6.53
CA GLU A 51 1.15 -3.27 -7.41
C GLU A 51 2.57 -3.17 -6.81
N TYR A 52 2.67 -2.98 -5.49
CA TYR A 52 3.95 -2.94 -4.79
C TYR A 52 4.67 -4.29 -4.81
N LEU A 53 3.97 -5.39 -4.60
CA LEU A 53 4.54 -6.74 -4.65
C LEU A 53 4.89 -7.14 -6.10
N GLU A 54 4.11 -6.71 -7.09
CA GLU A 54 4.32 -7.03 -8.51
C GLU A 54 5.46 -6.21 -9.12
N THR A 55 5.54 -4.92 -8.79
CA THR A 55 6.51 -3.98 -9.39
C THR A 55 7.70 -3.67 -8.49
N GLY A 56 7.61 -3.96 -7.19
CA GLY A 56 8.57 -3.52 -6.16
C GLY A 56 8.63 -2.01 -5.95
N LYS A 57 7.77 -1.24 -6.62
CA LYS A 57 7.82 0.22 -6.62
C LYS A 57 6.80 0.80 -5.67
N ILE A 58 7.28 1.51 -4.66
CA ILE A 58 6.43 2.33 -3.79
C ILE A 58 6.01 3.54 -4.61
N THR A 59 4.83 3.49 -5.21
CA THR A 59 4.18 4.69 -5.74
C THR A 59 3.73 5.51 -4.53
N LYS A 60 4.70 6.20 -3.90
CA LYS A 60 4.39 7.27 -2.97
C LYS A 60 3.40 8.15 -3.72
N PRO A 61 2.23 8.49 -3.14
CA PRO A 61 1.39 9.51 -3.75
C PRO A 61 2.35 10.65 -3.97
N LYS A 62 2.55 11.05 -5.23
CA LYS A 62 3.35 12.23 -5.52
C LYS A 62 2.66 13.28 -4.66
N THR A 63 3.28 13.63 -3.53
CA THR A 63 3.02 14.89 -2.88
C THR A 63 3.52 15.85 -3.92
N THR A 64 2.66 16.14 -4.90
CA THR A 64 2.61 17.45 -5.46
C THR A 64 2.30 18.31 -4.25
N ARG A 65 3.37 18.67 -3.53
CA ARG A 65 3.59 20.07 -3.25
C ARG A 65 3.50 20.73 -4.62
N GLN A 66 2.28 20.92 -5.13
CA GLN A 66 1.99 22.08 -5.93
C GLN A 66 2.34 23.19 -4.96
N LYS A 67 3.60 23.62 -5.02
CA LYS A 67 3.99 24.97 -4.72
C LYS A 67 2.83 25.80 -5.25
N LYS A 68 2.09 26.45 -4.35
CA LYS A 68 1.07 27.42 -4.72
C LYS A 68 1.67 28.23 -5.86
N LEU A 69 1.15 28.06 -7.07
CA LEU A 69 1.51 28.94 -8.15
C LEU A 69 1.12 30.34 -7.66
N PRO A 70 2.03 31.32 -7.63
CA PRO A 70 1.64 32.67 -7.26
C PRO A 70 0.54 33.11 -8.22
N LYS A 71 -0.56 33.62 -7.65
CA LYS A 71 -1.69 34.15 -8.41
C LYS A 71 -1.16 35.16 -9.43
N PRO A 72 -1.51 35.10 -10.73
CA PRO A 72 -1.20 36.18 -11.64
C PRO A 72 -2.03 37.39 -11.22
N THR A 73 -1.36 38.42 -10.70
CA THR A 73 -1.93 39.75 -10.53
C THR A 73 -1.81 40.46 -11.87
N LYS A 74 -2.93 40.74 -12.54
CA LYS A 74 -3.05 41.80 -13.53
C LYS A 74 -4.47 42.31 -13.55
#